data_AF-A0A382GD44-F1
#
_entry.id   AF-A0A382GD44-F1
#
_cell.length_a   1.000
_cell.length_b   1.000
_cell.length_c   1.000
_cell.angle_alpha   90.00
_cell.angle_beta   90.00
_cell.angle_gamma   90.00
#
_symmetry.space_group_name_H-M   'P 1'
#
loop_
_entity.id
_entity.type
_entity.pdbx_description
1 polymer ?
#
loop_
_entity_poly.entity_id
_entity_poly.type
_entity_poly.pdbx_seq_one_letter_code
_entity_poly.pdbx_strand_id
1 'polypeptide(L)' 'MSQTHESIMTEIQNYSEENGKFTEKGVKASATRARKALAALSKLIKLRRKEIQEAKNAAKKAA' A
#
# COMPACT_ATOMS: atom_id res chain seq x y z
N MET A 1 -0.74 -5.78 14.72
CA MET A 1 -0.64 -5.01 13.46
C MET A 1 -1.78 -5.48 12.55
N SER A 2 -2.52 -4.59 11.87
CA SER A 2 -3.55 -5.03 10.91
C SER A 2 -2.84 -5.66 9.70
N GLN A 3 -3.35 -6.80 9.19
CA GLN A 3 -2.84 -7.45 7.99
C GLN A 3 -2.76 -6.48 6.79
N THR A 4 -3.67 -5.52 6.73
CA THR A 4 -3.69 -4.47 5.69
C THR A 4 -2.55 -3.48 5.86
N HIS A 5 -2.10 -3.20 7.08
CA HIS A 5 -0.92 -2.37 7.33
C HIS A 5 0.36 -3.06 6.84
N GLU A 6 0.56 -4.33 7.18
CA GLU A 6 1.72 -5.10 6.74
C GLU A 6 1.76 -5.20 5.21
N SER A 7 0.60 -5.43 4.57
CA SER A 7 0.48 -5.46 3.11
C SER A 7 0.85 -4.11 2.46
N ILE A 8 0.48 -2.98 3.09
CA ILE A 8 0.88 -1.63 2.62
C ILE A 8 2.40 -1.48 2.68
N MET A 9 3.02 -1.87 3.81
CA MET A 9 4.46 -1.74 3.98
C MET A 9 5.23 -2.56 2.93
N THR A 10 4.78 -3.79 2.67
CA THR A 10 5.35 -4.65 1.62
C THR A 10 5.22 -4.02 0.24
N GLU A 11 4.06 -3.48 -0.12
CA GLU A 11 3.89 -2.88 -1.45
C GLU A 11 4.65 -1.55 -1.61
N ILE A 12 4.85 -0.78 -0.53
CA ILE A 12 5.74 0.40 -0.53
C ILE A 12 7.18 -0.02 -0.79
N GLN A 13 7.65 -1.07 -0.13
CA GLN A 13 8.99 -1.63 -0.34
C GLN A 13 9.17 -2.06 -1.81
N ASN A 14 8.22 -2.84 -2.33
CA ASN A 14 8.21 -3.29 -3.72
C ASN A 14 8.23 -2.12 -4.72
N TYR A 15 7.41 -1.09 -4.47
CA TYR A 15 7.39 0.11 -5.28
C TYR A 15 8.74 0.81 -5.25
N SER A 16 9.33 1.01 -4.07
CA SER A 16 10.62 1.69 -3.90
C SER A 16 11.74 0.97 -4.67
N GLU A 17 11.81 -0.35 -4.56
CA GLU A 17 12.81 -1.17 -5.26
C GLU A 17 12.65 -1.14 -6.78
N GLU A 18 11.41 -1.32 -7.28
CA GLU A 18 11.15 -1.29 -8.72
C GLU A 18 11.28 0.13 -9.29
N ASN A 19 10.94 1.16 -8.52
CA ASN A 19 11.16 2.55 -8.92
C ASN A 19 12.66 2.87 -9.01
N GLY A 20 13.48 2.40 -8.07
CA GLY A 20 14.94 2.50 -8.16
C GLY A 20 15.49 1.82 -9.41
N LYS A 21 15.09 0.56 -9.68
CA LYS A 21 15.49 -0.17 -10.90
C LYS A 21 15.05 0.54 -12.19
N PHE A 22 13.90 1.19 -12.19
CA PHE A 22 13.43 1.95 -13.34
C PHE A 22 14.18 3.28 -13.52
N THR A 23 14.34 4.05 -12.45
CA THR A 23 14.92 5.41 -12.50
C THR A 23 16.44 5.41 -12.62
N GLU A 24 17.13 4.54 -11.90
CA GLU A 24 18.59 4.48 -11.88
C GLU A 24 19.14 3.62 -13.02
N LYS A 25 18.49 2.47 -13.29
CA LYS A 25 19.00 1.46 -14.24
C LYS A 25 18.23 1.42 -15.57
N GLY A 26 17.18 2.22 -15.73
CA GLY A 26 16.39 2.28 -16.96
C GLY A 26 15.61 1.00 -17.28
N VAL A 27 15.40 0.11 -16.30
CA VAL A 27 14.76 -1.20 -16.54
C VAL A 27 13.27 -1.01 -16.84
N LYS A 28 12.91 -1.10 -18.12
CA LYS A 28 11.52 -0.88 -18.60
C LYS A 28 10.49 -1.81 -17.95
N ALA A 29 10.86 -3.05 -17.65
CA ALA A 29 9.97 -3.99 -16.97
C ALA A 29 9.61 -3.53 -15.54
N SER A 30 10.54 -2.87 -14.86
CA SER A 30 10.33 -2.32 -13.53
C SER A 30 9.33 -1.17 -13.52
N ALA A 31 9.20 -0.42 -14.61
CA ALA A 31 8.15 0.59 -14.75
C ALA A 31 6.73 0.00 -14.66
N THR A 32 6.52 -1.18 -15.26
CA THR A 32 5.22 -1.87 -15.19
C THR A 32 4.97 -2.43 -13.80
N ARG A 33 6.01 -2.97 -13.14
CA ARG A 33 5.91 -3.49 -11.77
C ARG A 33 5.66 -2.39 -10.74
N ALA A 34 6.37 -1.26 -10.84
CA ALA A 34 6.16 -0.09 -9.99
C ALA A 34 4.72 0.44 -10.10
N ARG A 35 4.19 0.57 -11.33
CA ARG A 35 2.78 0.96 -11.53
C ARG A 35 1.79 -0.05 -10.93
N LYS A 36 2.08 -1.35 -11.03
CA LYS A 36 1.25 -2.40 -10.42
C LYS A 36 1.24 -2.30 -8.89
N ALA A 37 2.41 -2.10 -8.26
CA ALA A 37 2.53 -1.89 -6.82
C ALA A 37 1.75 -0.64 -6.36
N LEU A 38 1.87 0.49 -7.08
CA LEU A 38 1.08 1.69 -6.80
C LEU A 38 -0.43 1.45 -6.91
N ALA A 39 -0.88 0.69 -7.91
CA ALA A 39 -2.29 0.33 -8.05
C ALA A 39 -2.78 -0.52 -6.86
N ALA A 40 -1.98 -1.49 -6.40
CA ALA A 40 -2.27 -2.30 -5.21
C ALA A 40 -2.33 -1.44 -3.94
N LEU A 41 -1.35 -0.55 -3.74
CA LEU A 41 -1.30 0.40 -2.63
C LEU A 41 -2.57 1.25 -2.56
N SER A 42 -3.05 1.76 -3.69
CA SER A 42 -4.26 2.60 -3.72
C SER A 42 -5.49 1.87 -3.16
N LYS A 43 -5.59 0.55 -3.37
CA LYS A 43 -6.68 -0.28 -2.84
C LYS A 43 -6.49 -0.53 -1.35
N LEU A 44 -5.28 -0.90 -0.95
CA LEU A 44 -4.95 -1.19 0.45
C LEU A 44 -5.12 0.04 1.35
N ILE A 45 -4.71 1.23 0.89
CA ILE A 45 -4.89 2.49 1.62
C ILE A 45 -6.38 2.77 1.87
N LYS A 46 -7.23 2.58 0.86
CA LYS A 46 -8.69 2.76 1.00
C LYS A 46 -9.27 1.77 2.01
N LEU A 47 -8.82 0.51 1.97
CA LEU A 47 -9.25 -0.52 2.92
C LEU A 47 -8.82 -0.17 4.35
N ARG A 48 -7.54 0.18 4.54
CA ARG A 48 -7.02 0.56 5.86
C ARG A 48 -7.72 1.78 6.43
N ARG A 49 -8.05 2.77 5.60
CA ARG A 49 -8.85 3.93 6.02
C ARG A 49 -10.25 3.53 6.51
N LYS A 50 -10.91 2.58 5.83
CA LYS A 50 -12.21 2.06 6.27
C LYS A 50 -12.09 1.33 7.61
N GLU A 51 -11.11 0.44 7.77
CA GLU A 51 -10.86 -0.28 9.04
C GLU A 51 -10.68 0.68 10.21
N ILE A 52 -9.89 1.75 10.03
CA ILE A 52 -9.67 2.76 11.07
C ILE A 52 -10.99 3.46 11.43
N GLN A 53 -11.79 3.82 10.42
CA GLN A 53 -13.06 4.49 10.64
C GLN A 53 -14.08 3.58 11.34
N GLU A 54 -14.13 2.31 10.97
CA GLU A 54 -14.97 1.29 11.62
C GLU A 54 -14.55 1.07 13.08
N ALA A 55 -13.25 0.92 13.36
CA ALA A 55 -12.73 0.80 14.72
C ALA A 55 -13.09 2.02 15.58
N LYS A 56 -12.96 3.24 15.03
CA LYS A 56 -13.35 4.49 15.72
C LYS A 56 -14.86 4.53 16.01
N ASN A 57 -15.67 4.16 15.04
CA ASN A 57 -17.14 4.13 15.20
C ASN A 57 -17.58 3.07 16.21
N ALA A 58 -16.94 1.89 16.21
CA ALA A 58 -17.19 0.83 17.17
C ALA A 58 -16.82 1.27 18.60
N ALA A 59 -15.66 1.90 18.78
CA ALA A 59 -15.25 2.46 20.07
C ALA A 59 -16.23 3.52 20.58
N LYS A 60 -16.76 4.38 19.69
CA LYS A 60 -17.77 5.39 20.05
C LYS A 60 -19.12 4.78 20.43
N LYS A 61 -19.49 3.61 19.89
CA LYS A 61 -20.77 2.93 20.19
C LYS A 61 -20.72 2.11 21.48
N ALA A 62 -19.52 1.75 21.93
CA ALA A 62 -19.28 1.01 23.17
C ALA A 62 -19.08 1.91 24.41
N ALA A 63 -19.03 3.23 24.22
CA ALA A 63 -18.95 4.26 25.25
C ALA A 63 -20.32 4.94 25.40
#